data_AF-A0A2S4ZXD5-F1
#
_entry.id   AF-A0A2S4ZXD5-F1
#
_cell.length_a   1.000
_cell.length_b   1.000
_cell.length_c   1.000
_cell.angle_alpha   90.00
_cell.angle_beta   90.00
_cell.angle_gamma   90.00
#
_symmetry.space_group_name_H-M   'P 1'
#
loop_
_entity.id
_entity.type
_entity.pdbx_description
1 polymer ?
#
loop_
_entity_poly.entity_id
_entity_poly.type
_entity_poly.pdbx_seq_one_letter_code
_entity_poly.pdbx_strand_id
1 'polypeptide(L)'
;MTIKTALRSSLTAFCLLSSALVLFSCQNGNKSGQKLGDDTVYVKGLYVHSEKLDSLRDCVDTSMVFFVKDETGTLAQRYDSLPAIKHTEEAVLVELKGIISKTTNDSIAKTLPKTLKVYEVRRMEHKNYQNVCIPYDFWALGSEPSWNLEISKSENLISFSDFNTQKAYRFNFKEPIINKDTTSWTYETRNKEERANIRITIRQQECSDTMTDTKYKFSAEILINGKSYKGCAISWK
;
A
#
# COMPACT_ATOMS: atom_id res chain seq x y z
N MET A 1 -28.48 -47.48 1.02
CA MET A 1 -29.59 -46.52 1.14
C MET A 1 -29.36 -45.45 0.08
N THR A 2 -30.18 -45.48 -0.95
CA THR A 2 -29.92 -44.89 -2.27
C THR A 2 -30.70 -43.58 -2.37
N ILE A 3 -30.04 -42.45 -2.61
CA ILE A 3 -30.72 -41.18 -2.89
C ILE A 3 -30.44 -40.78 -4.34
N LYS A 4 -31.52 -40.83 -5.14
CA LYS A 4 -31.62 -40.38 -6.52
C LYS A 4 -31.98 -38.89 -6.58
N THR A 5 -31.68 -38.28 -7.74
CA THR A 5 -32.40 -37.17 -8.42
C THR A 5 -32.33 -35.77 -7.78
N ALA A 6 -32.25 -34.65 -8.50
CA ALA A 6 -32.67 -34.34 -9.86
C ALA A 6 -31.86 -33.19 -10.49
N LEU A 7 -31.58 -33.31 -11.79
CA LEU A 7 -31.30 -32.20 -12.70
C LEU A 7 -32.57 -31.34 -12.87
N ARG A 8 -32.41 -30.02 -12.91
CA ARG A 8 -33.38 -29.11 -13.55
C ARG A 8 -32.65 -28.16 -14.49
N SER A 9 -32.92 -28.37 -15.78
CA SER A 9 -32.64 -27.48 -16.90
C SER A 9 -33.78 -26.47 -17.08
N SER A 10 -33.44 -25.21 -17.31
CA SER A 10 -34.32 -24.13 -17.80
C SER A 10 -33.38 -23.25 -18.63
N LEU A 11 -33.30 -23.34 -19.95
CA LEU A 11 -34.24 -23.00 -21.02
C LEU A 11 -35.02 -21.69 -20.82
N THR A 12 -35.03 -20.89 -21.91
CA THR A 12 -35.76 -19.63 -22.19
C THR A 12 -35.14 -18.36 -21.54
N ALA A 13 -35.00 -17.21 -22.21
CA ALA A 13 -35.54 -16.72 -23.47
C ALA A 13 -34.61 -15.65 -24.09
N PHE A 14 -34.51 -15.67 -25.42
CA PHE A 14 -34.01 -14.57 -26.24
C PHE A 14 -34.92 -13.34 -26.07
N CYS A 15 -34.37 -12.20 -25.64
CA CYS A 15 -35.02 -10.90 -25.73
C CYS A 15 -34.22 -10.01 -26.68
N LEU A 16 -34.69 -9.93 -27.93
CA LEU A 16 -34.38 -8.87 -28.88
C LEU A 16 -35.14 -7.62 -28.44
N LEU A 17 -34.44 -6.54 -28.08
CA LEU A 17 -35.06 -5.22 -27.97
C LEU A 17 -34.06 -4.10 -28.31
N SER A 18 -34.27 -3.56 -29.50
CA SER A 18 -34.38 -2.14 -29.81
C SER A 18 -33.19 -1.23 -29.52
N SER A 19 -32.43 -1.00 -30.59
CA SER A 19 -31.57 0.17 -30.80
C SER A 19 -32.36 1.47 -30.63
N ALA A 20 -32.16 2.16 -29.50
CA ALA A 20 -32.52 3.56 -29.35
C ALA A 20 -31.26 4.41 -29.60
N LEU A 21 -31.20 5.04 -30.78
CA LEU A 21 -30.26 6.13 -31.07
C LEU A 21 -30.59 7.30 -30.13
N VAL A 22 -29.80 7.48 -29.08
CA VAL A 22 -29.81 8.71 -28.29
C VAL A 22 -28.76 9.64 -28.90
N LEU A 23 -29.24 10.66 -29.61
CA LEU A 23 -28.43 11.80 -30.04
C LEU A 23 -28.02 12.59 -28.79
N PHE A 24 -26.84 12.30 -28.25
CA PHE A 24 -26.21 13.16 -27.25
C PHE A 24 -25.75 14.44 -27.94
N SER A 25 -26.53 15.49 -27.73
CA SER A 25 -26.15 16.86 -28.03
C SER A 25 -24.93 17.23 -27.19
N CYS A 26 -23.75 17.34 -27.82
CA CYS A 26 -22.55 17.86 -27.18
C CYS A 26 -22.76 19.34 -26.85
N GLN A 27 -23.19 19.63 -25.61
CA GLN A 27 -23.03 20.97 -25.06
C GLN A 27 -21.53 21.22 -24.88
N ASN A 28 -21.00 22.06 -25.76
CA ASN A 28 -19.67 22.65 -25.69
C ASN A 28 -19.59 23.49 -24.41
N GLY A 29 -19.24 22.84 -23.29
CA GLY A 29 -18.85 23.51 -22.07
C GLY A 29 -17.54 24.24 -22.32
N ASN A 30 -17.63 25.56 -22.48
CA ASN A 30 -16.51 26.48 -22.41
C ASN A 30 -15.70 26.18 -21.14
N LYS A 31 -14.63 25.38 -21.28
CA LYS A 31 -13.59 25.29 -20.26
C LYS A 31 -12.86 26.63 -20.31
N SER A 32 -13.25 27.53 -19.41
CA SER A 32 -12.47 28.70 -19.08
C SER A 32 -11.08 28.21 -18.68
N GLY A 33 -10.14 28.33 -19.61
CA GLY A 33 -8.72 28.18 -19.34
C GLY A 33 -8.31 29.31 -18.41
N GLN A 34 -8.52 29.12 -17.10
CA GLN A 34 -7.71 29.81 -16.12
C GLN A 34 -6.27 29.44 -16.47
N LYS A 35 -5.49 30.44 -16.89
CA LYS A 35 -4.03 30.33 -16.94
C LYS A 35 -3.60 29.92 -15.54
N LEU A 36 -3.33 28.63 -15.35
CA LEU A 36 -2.68 28.13 -14.15
C LEU A 36 -1.35 28.87 -14.08
N GLY A 37 -1.18 29.74 -13.08
CA GLY A 37 0.11 30.34 -12.79
C GLY A 37 1.14 29.22 -12.56
N ASP A 38 2.41 29.52 -12.82
CA ASP A 38 3.56 28.60 -12.77
C ASP A 38 3.87 28.04 -11.36
N ASP A 39 2.92 28.13 -10.41
CA ASP A 39 3.05 27.70 -9.02
C ASP A 39 2.87 26.19 -8.84
N THR A 40 2.99 25.41 -9.92
CA THR A 40 2.91 23.95 -9.82
C THR A 40 4.20 23.38 -9.26
N VAL A 41 4.06 22.42 -8.35
CA VAL A 41 5.18 21.69 -7.75
C VAL A 41 5.12 20.21 -8.10
N TYR A 42 6.28 19.58 -8.12
CA TYR A 42 6.40 18.13 -8.16
C TYR A 42 6.59 17.62 -6.73
N VAL A 43 5.74 16.69 -6.32
CA VAL A 43 5.79 16.07 -5.00
C VAL A 43 5.99 14.58 -5.18
N LYS A 44 7.03 14.04 -4.54
CA LYS A 44 7.27 12.61 -4.43
C LYS A 44 6.90 12.18 -3.01
N GLY A 45 6.13 11.13 -2.87
CA GLY A 45 5.63 10.72 -1.55
C GLY A 45 5.05 9.33 -1.50
N LEU A 46 4.64 8.94 -0.29
CA LEU A 46 3.84 7.75 -0.06
C LEU A 46 2.36 8.13 -0.04
N TYR A 47 1.63 7.70 -1.06
CA TYR A 47 0.20 7.93 -1.22
C TYR A 47 -0.61 6.77 -0.66
N VAL A 48 -1.69 7.10 0.05
CA VAL A 48 -2.65 6.15 0.59
C VAL A 48 -4.05 6.57 0.13
N HIS A 49 -4.74 5.65 -0.55
CA HIS A 49 -6.15 5.78 -0.91
C HIS A 49 -7.02 5.09 0.14
N SER A 50 -8.07 5.76 0.60
CA SER A 50 -9.07 5.19 1.51
C SER A 50 -10.47 5.71 1.17
N GLU A 51 -11.50 5.05 1.69
CA GLU A 51 -12.90 5.50 1.51
C GLU A 51 -13.17 6.89 2.12
N LYS A 52 -12.39 7.29 3.14
CA LYS A 52 -12.63 8.52 3.91
C LYS A 52 -11.85 9.70 3.37
N LEU A 53 -10.58 9.48 3.04
CA LEU A 53 -9.68 10.52 2.57
C LEU A 53 -8.46 9.92 1.87
N ASP A 54 -7.93 10.70 0.95
CA ASP A 54 -6.65 10.42 0.31
C ASP A 54 -5.56 11.25 0.99
N SER A 55 -4.42 10.61 1.25
CA SER A 55 -3.29 11.28 1.88
C SER A 55 -1.99 10.97 1.18
N LEU A 56 -1.05 11.91 1.27
CA LEU A 56 0.31 11.75 0.77
C LEU A 56 1.31 12.24 1.80
N ARG A 57 2.20 11.36 2.25
CA ARG A 57 3.34 11.73 3.08
C ARG A 57 4.52 12.11 2.18
N ASP A 58 5.07 13.30 2.39
CA ASP A 58 6.18 13.81 1.57
C ASP A 58 7.47 13.02 1.82
N CYS A 59 8.22 12.77 0.74
CA CYS A 59 9.54 12.16 0.84
C CYS A 59 10.62 13.12 1.35
N VAL A 60 10.44 14.43 1.16
CA VAL A 60 11.43 15.45 1.58
C VAL A 60 11.21 15.80 3.05
N ASP A 61 9.99 16.18 3.42
CA ASP A 61 9.60 16.42 4.81
C ASP A 61 8.66 15.31 5.29
N THR A 62 9.22 14.26 5.89
CA THR A 62 8.43 13.08 6.34
C THR A 62 7.40 13.38 7.44
N SER A 63 7.45 14.57 8.05
CA SER A 63 6.44 15.07 8.98
C SER A 63 5.25 15.72 8.26
N MET A 64 5.43 16.11 7.00
CA MET A 64 4.40 16.68 6.15
C MET A 64 3.52 15.60 5.55
N VAL A 65 2.23 15.68 5.86
CA VAL A 65 1.20 14.85 5.22
C VAL A 65 0.17 15.77 4.58
N PHE A 66 -0.04 15.60 3.28
CA PHE A 66 -1.02 16.34 2.51
C PHE A 66 -2.36 15.61 2.50
N PHE A 67 -3.44 16.38 2.58
CA PHE A 67 -4.73 15.95 2.05
C PHE A 67 -4.68 16.01 0.53
N VAL A 68 -4.99 14.90 -0.15
CA VAL A 68 -4.91 14.85 -1.61
C VAL A 68 -6.29 15.11 -2.22
N LYS A 69 -6.36 16.05 -3.16
CA LYS A 69 -7.53 16.26 -4.02
C LYS A 69 -7.15 15.90 -5.45
N ASP A 70 -7.78 14.87 -5.98
CA ASP A 70 -7.55 14.42 -7.35
C ASP A 70 -8.33 15.29 -8.35
N GLU A 71 -7.63 16.20 -9.03
CA GLU A 71 -8.19 16.97 -10.15
C GLU A 71 -7.98 16.25 -11.49
N THR A 72 -7.27 15.10 -11.50
CA THR A 72 -7.08 14.26 -12.70
C THR A 72 -8.27 13.36 -12.97
N GLY A 73 -9.02 12.99 -11.93
CA GLY A 73 -10.12 12.03 -11.99
C GLY A 73 -9.67 10.58 -12.25
N THR A 74 -8.38 10.28 -12.16
CA THR A 74 -7.81 8.95 -12.46
C THR A 74 -6.91 8.40 -11.36
N LEU A 75 -6.64 9.16 -10.28
CA LEU A 75 -5.66 8.79 -9.27
C LEU A 75 -6.09 7.53 -8.50
N ALA A 76 -7.34 7.50 -8.01
CA ALA A 76 -7.91 6.34 -7.32
C ALA A 76 -7.97 5.10 -8.23
N GLN A 77 -8.44 5.27 -9.48
CA GLN A 77 -8.48 4.17 -10.44
C GLN A 77 -7.09 3.58 -10.70
N ARG A 78 -6.06 4.42 -10.83
CA ARG A 78 -4.66 3.96 -11.00
C ARG A 78 -4.18 3.20 -9.77
N TYR A 79 -4.50 3.70 -8.57
CA TYR A 79 -4.17 3.03 -7.32
C TYR A 79 -4.81 1.64 -7.26
N ASP A 80 -6.12 1.53 -7.51
CA ASP A 80 -6.85 0.26 -7.47
C ASP A 80 -6.41 -0.72 -8.57
N SER A 81 -5.85 -0.20 -9.67
CA SER A 81 -5.32 -1.03 -10.76
C SER A 81 -3.95 -1.64 -10.47
N LEU A 82 -3.28 -1.25 -9.38
CA LEU A 82 -2.00 -1.82 -9.01
C LEU A 82 -2.16 -3.30 -8.60
N PRO A 83 -1.38 -4.21 -9.20
CA PRO A 83 -1.53 -5.63 -8.93
C PRO A 83 -1.18 -5.96 -7.48
N ALA A 84 -2.01 -6.77 -6.83
CA ALA A 84 -1.76 -7.28 -5.48
C ALA A 84 -1.77 -6.24 -4.33
N ILE A 85 -2.43 -5.08 -4.49
CA ILE A 85 -2.92 -4.33 -3.32
C ILE A 85 -3.99 -5.20 -2.65
N LYS A 86 -3.64 -5.80 -1.51
CA LYS A 86 -4.51 -6.73 -0.79
C LYS A 86 -5.35 -6.04 0.28
N HIS A 87 -4.94 -4.85 0.70
CA HIS A 87 -5.60 -4.10 1.76
C HIS A 87 -5.98 -2.71 1.25
N THR A 88 -7.17 -2.27 1.66
CA THR A 88 -7.48 -0.84 1.68
C THR A 88 -6.41 -0.15 2.52
N GLU A 89 -5.92 1.02 2.09
CA GLU A 89 -4.93 1.82 2.84
C GLU A 89 -3.46 1.32 2.80
N GLU A 90 -3.05 0.59 1.75
CA GLU A 90 -1.65 0.34 1.47
C GLU A 90 -0.94 1.61 0.93
N ALA A 91 0.23 1.92 1.46
CA ALA A 91 0.99 3.06 0.97
C ALA A 91 1.74 2.69 -0.32
N VAL A 92 1.59 3.49 -1.37
CA VAL A 92 2.28 3.32 -2.65
C VAL A 92 3.17 4.53 -2.94
N LEU A 93 4.28 4.32 -3.63
CA LEU A 93 5.16 5.41 -4.02
C LEU A 93 4.55 6.14 -5.22
N VAL A 94 4.45 7.46 -5.14
CA VAL A 94 3.95 8.30 -6.23
C VAL A 94 4.86 9.49 -6.51
N GLU A 95 4.82 9.96 -7.75
CA GLU A 95 5.33 11.27 -8.17
C GLU A 95 4.18 12.04 -8.84
N LEU A 96 3.75 13.12 -8.19
CA LEU A 96 2.57 13.91 -8.56
C LEU A 96 2.96 15.33 -8.92
N LYS A 97 2.26 15.94 -9.88
CA LYS A 97 2.31 17.37 -10.13
C LYS A 97 1.04 18.02 -9.61
N GLY A 98 1.18 19.11 -8.86
CA GLY A 98 0.02 19.76 -8.25
C GLY A 98 0.28 21.16 -7.74
N ILE A 99 -0.73 21.74 -7.10
CA ILE A 99 -0.63 22.98 -6.33
C ILE A 99 -0.86 22.65 -4.86
N ILE A 100 0.03 23.14 -4.00
CA ILE A 100 -0.12 23.03 -2.55
C ILE A 100 -0.85 24.28 -2.03
N SER A 101 -1.90 24.07 -1.25
CA SER A 101 -2.62 25.15 -0.57
C SER A 101 -2.89 24.79 0.89
N LYS A 102 -3.33 25.76 1.69
CA LYS A 102 -3.89 25.46 3.02
C LYS A 102 -5.18 24.63 2.86
N THR A 103 -5.38 23.66 3.74
CA THR A 103 -6.64 22.90 3.80
C THR A 103 -7.77 23.80 4.29
N THR A 104 -8.87 23.87 3.53
CA THR A 104 -10.00 24.76 3.82
C THR A 104 -11.07 24.12 4.70
N ASN A 105 -11.08 22.80 4.84
CA ASN A 105 -12.02 22.09 5.70
C ASN A 105 -11.44 22.03 7.11
N ASP A 106 -12.10 22.67 8.08
CA ASP A 106 -11.60 22.78 9.46
C ASP A 106 -11.40 21.42 10.16
N SER A 107 -12.24 20.43 9.86
CA SER A 107 -12.13 19.09 10.45
C SER A 107 -10.89 18.36 9.93
N ILE A 108 -10.60 18.47 8.63
CA ILE A 108 -9.42 17.86 8.00
C ILE A 108 -8.16 18.66 8.33
N ALA A 109 -8.24 19.99 8.37
CA ALA A 109 -7.09 20.87 8.60
C ALA A 109 -6.42 20.66 9.96
N LYS A 110 -7.14 20.10 10.94
CA LYS A 110 -6.59 19.71 12.26
C LYS A 110 -5.53 18.61 12.15
N THR A 111 -5.68 17.69 11.20
CA THR A 111 -4.76 16.55 10.99
C THR A 111 -3.88 16.73 9.76
N LEU A 112 -4.42 17.33 8.70
CA LEU A 112 -3.77 17.53 7.40
C LEU A 112 -3.87 19.01 7.02
N PRO A 113 -2.97 19.88 7.52
CA PRO A 113 -3.09 21.34 7.37
C PRO A 113 -2.86 21.84 5.94
N LYS A 114 -2.25 21.02 5.07
CA LYS A 114 -2.01 21.32 3.65
C LYS A 114 -2.78 20.37 2.75
N THR A 115 -3.28 20.91 1.64
CA THR A 115 -3.92 20.16 0.56
C THR A 115 -3.03 20.19 -0.67
N LEU A 116 -2.84 19.04 -1.32
CA LEU A 116 -2.23 18.92 -2.64
C LEU A 116 -3.35 18.67 -3.67
N LYS A 117 -3.62 19.65 -4.53
CA LYS A 117 -4.49 19.47 -5.69
C LYS A 117 -3.67 18.91 -6.85
N VAL A 118 -3.99 17.68 -7.27
CA VAL A 118 -3.17 16.91 -8.21
C VAL A 118 -3.71 17.07 -9.62
N TYR A 119 -2.87 17.53 -10.53
CA TYR A 119 -3.20 17.73 -11.96
C TYR A 119 -2.52 16.72 -12.87
N GLU A 120 -1.49 16.02 -12.40
CA GLU A 120 -0.76 15.02 -13.19
C GLU A 120 -0.24 13.89 -12.27
N VAL A 121 -0.40 12.65 -12.72
CA VAL A 121 0.20 11.45 -12.09
C VAL A 121 1.34 10.96 -12.98
N ARG A 122 2.59 11.27 -12.60
CA ARG A 122 3.77 10.89 -13.38
C ARG A 122 4.20 9.46 -13.12
N ARG A 123 4.16 9.05 -11.85
CA ARG A 123 4.58 7.73 -11.40
C ARG A 123 3.69 7.25 -10.27
N MET A 124 3.37 5.96 -10.28
CA MET A 124 2.69 5.26 -9.21
C MET A 124 3.13 3.80 -9.24
N GLU A 125 3.69 3.31 -8.14
CA GLU A 125 4.18 1.94 -8.01
C GLU A 125 4.17 1.47 -6.56
N HIS A 126 4.21 0.15 -6.33
CA HIS A 126 4.34 -0.37 -4.97
C HIS A 126 5.62 0.13 -4.32
N LYS A 127 5.52 0.48 -3.04
CA LYS A 127 6.73 0.70 -2.25
C LYS A 127 7.43 -0.63 -1.97
N ASN A 128 8.75 -0.59 -1.97
CA ASN A 128 9.63 -1.68 -1.61
C ASN A 128 10.91 -1.10 -0.98
N TYR A 129 11.77 -1.97 -0.45
CA TYR A 129 13.02 -1.56 0.20
C TYR A 129 13.99 -0.75 -0.69
N GLN A 130 13.83 -0.76 -2.02
CA GLN A 130 14.69 -0.06 -2.97
C GLN A 130 14.18 1.35 -3.34
N ASN A 131 12.86 1.55 -3.35
CA ASN A 131 12.24 2.80 -3.82
C ASN A 131 11.58 3.63 -2.71
N VAL A 132 11.40 3.07 -1.51
CA VAL A 132 10.79 3.77 -0.39
C VAL A 132 11.67 4.94 0.05
N CYS A 133 11.02 6.08 0.33
CA CYS A 133 11.69 7.32 0.71
C CYS A 133 11.51 7.66 2.20
N ILE A 134 10.66 6.91 2.90
CA ILE A 134 10.45 7.04 4.34
C ILE A 134 11.33 6.01 5.05
N PRO A 135 12.07 6.40 6.11
CA PRO A 135 12.88 5.45 6.86
C PRO A 135 12.06 4.29 7.43
N TYR A 136 12.59 3.08 7.28
CA TYR A 136 12.04 1.85 7.85
C TYR A 136 13.04 1.23 8.84
N ASP A 137 12.59 0.26 9.63
CA ASP A 137 13.46 -0.48 10.53
C ASP A 137 14.07 -1.66 9.78
N PHE A 138 13.20 -2.53 9.24
CA PHE A 138 13.61 -3.68 8.45
C PHE A 138 12.62 -3.98 7.31
N TRP A 139 13.16 -4.42 6.19
CA TRP A 139 12.43 -5.24 5.21
C TRP A 139 12.98 -6.66 5.25
N ALA A 140 12.12 -7.67 5.20
CA ALA A 140 12.54 -9.05 5.07
C ALA A 140 11.83 -9.75 3.92
N LEU A 141 12.54 -10.67 3.27
CA LEU A 141 12.10 -11.39 2.09
C LEU A 141 12.41 -12.87 2.28
N GLY A 142 11.50 -13.73 1.85
CA GLY A 142 11.76 -15.16 1.72
C GLY A 142 11.28 -15.68 0.38
N SER A 143 11.99 -16.68 -0.14
CA SER A 143 11.75 -17.30 -1.45
C SER A 143 10.93 -18.59 -1.35
N GLU A 144 11.13 -19.38 -0.30
CA GLU A 144 10.47 -20.67 -0.10
C GLU A 144 9.90 -20.82 1.33
N PRO A 145 8.60 -20.55 1.55
CA PRO A 145 7.66 -19.95 0.60
C PRO A 145 8.02 -18.49 0.27
N SER A 146 7.47 -17.97 -0.82
CA SER A 146 7.58 -16.56 -1.21
C SER A 146 6.73 -15.66 -0.31
N TRP A 147 7.37 -14.71 0.37
CA TRP A 147 6.74 -13.71 1.24
C TRP A 147 7.59 -12.45 1.40
N ASN A 148 6.97 -11.36 1.87
CA ASN A 148 7.69 -10.17 2.33
C ASN A 148 7.19 -9.70 3.71
N LEU A 149 8.04 -8.91 4.37
CA LEU A 149 7.75 -8.23 5.62
C LEU A 149 8.32 -6.82 5.55
N GLU A 150 7.55 -5.85 6.01
CA GLU A 150 7.99 -4.49 6.29
C GLU A 150 7.78 -4.21 7.78
N ILE A 151 8.78 -3.59 8.42
CA ILE A 151 8.73 -3.04 9.78
C ILE A 151 9.15 -1.59 9.67
N SER A 152 8.25 -0.67 10.01
CA SER A 152 8.49 0.77 9.90
C SER A 152 7.89 1.51 11.10
N LYS A 153 8.74 2.02 11.99
CA LYS A 153 8.34 2.90 13.08
C LYS A 153 7.77 4.22 12.57
N SER A 154 8.37 4.78 11.51
CA SER A 154 7.97 6.05 10.88
C SER A 154 6.54 6.03 10.34
N GLU A 155 6.11 4.86 9.84
CA GLU A 155 4.76 4.61 9.37
C GLU A 155 3.86 3.95 10.42
N ASN A 156 4.38 3.67 11.61
CA ASN A 156 3.70 2.92 12.67
C ASN A 156 3.14 1.56 12.17
N LEU A 157 3.87 0.87 11.30
CA LEU A 157 3.41 -0.30 10.55
C LEU A 157 4.34 -1.50 10.70
N ILE A 158 3.75 -2.68 10.85
CA ILE A 158 4.33 -3.97 10.48
C ILE A 158 3.40 -4.61 9.47
N SER A 159 3.87 -4.89 8.26
CA SER A 159 3.09 -5.52 7.19
C SER A 159 3.75 -6.81 6.73
N PHE A 160 3.00 -7.90 6.72
CA PHE A 160 3.46 -9.21 6.25
C PHE A 160 2.59 -9.69 5.10
N SER A 161 3.18 -10.08 3.97
CA SER A 161 2.45 -10.68 2.84
C SER A 161 3.00 -12.06 2.48
N ASP A 162 2.12 -13.07 2.48
CA ASP A 162 2.39 -14.39 1.92
C ASP A 162 1.87 -14.41 0.48
N PHE A 163 2.78 -14.48 -0.49
CA PHE A 163 2.41 -14.45 -1.91
C PHE A 163 1.84 -15.78 -2.39
N ASN A 164 2.20 -16.90 -1.76
CA ASN A 164 1.70 -18.23 -2.13
C ASN A 164 0.23 -18.40 -1.76
N THR A 165 -0.15 -17.91 -0.57
CA THR A 165 -1.53 -18.00 -0.10
C THR A 165 -2.36 -16.76 -0.41
N GLN A 166 -1.77 -15.77 -1.06
CA GLN A 166 -2.35 -14.45 -1.30
C GLN A 166 -2.88 -13.76 -0.03
N LYS A 167 -2.36 -14.13 1.15
CA LYS A 167 -2.70 -13.49 2.42
C LYS A 167 -1.79 -12.31 2.68
N ALA A 168 -2.30 -11.32 3.38
CA ALA A 168 -1.50 -10.27 3.97
C ALA A 168 -2.10 -9.87 5.31
N TYR A 169 -1.25 -9.35 6.19
CA TYR A 169 -1.59 -8.99 7.54
C TYR A 169 -0.93 -7.67 7.89
N ARG A 170 -1.65 -6.80 8.59
CA ARG A 170 -1.14 -5.52 9.07
C ARG A 170 -1.22 -5.46 10.58
N PHE A 171 -0.20 -4.89 11.18
CA PHE A 171 -0.11 -4.69 12.61
C PHE A 171 0.42 -3.29 12.90
N ASN A 172 -0.01 -2.72 14.01
CA ASN A 172 0.62 -1.50 14.51
C ASN A 172 2.06 -1.83 14.94
N PHE A 173 2.97 -0.92 14.64
CA PHE A 173 4.34 -1.02 15.10
C PHE A 173 4.40 -1.08 16.62
N LYS A 174 5.36 -1.85 17.12
CA LYS A 174 5.70 -1.94 18.54
C LYS A 174 7.20 -2.07 18.66
N GLU A 175 7.77 -1.40 19.64
CA GLU A 175 9.21 -1.49 19.92
C GLU A 175 9.64 -2.94 20.15
N PRO A 176 10.76 -3.37 19.54
CA PRO A 176 11.26 -4.72 19.71
C PRO A 176 11.89 -4.91 21.08
N ILE A 177 11.91 -6.16 21.53
CA ILE A 177 12.80 -6.60 22.61
C ILE A 177 14.18 -6.81 21.99
N ILE A 178 15.17 -6.04 22.44
CA ILE A 178 16.54 -6.10 21.93
C ILE A 178 17.36 -6.99 22.85
N ASN A 179 17.92 -8.07 22.30
CA ASN A 179 18.91 -8.90 22.98
C ASN A 179 20.31 -8.51 22.50
N LYS A 180 21.09 -7.88 23.38
CA LYS A 180 22.43 -7.36 23.05
C LYS A 180 23.46 -8.48 22.82
N ASP A 181 23.35 -9.58 23.55
CA ASP A 181 24.31 -10.68 23.47
C ASP A 181 24.26 -11.38 22.10
N THR A 182 23.06 -11.50 21.53
CA THR A 182 22.81 -12.14 20.24
C THR A 182 22.63 -11.15 19.09
N THR A 183 22.70 -9.84 19.38
CA THR A 183 22.39 -8.75 18.44
C THR A 183 21.12 -9.03 17.65
N SER A 184 20.02 -9.26 18.38
CA SER A 184 18.72 -9.62 17.81
C SER A 184 17.59 -8.72 18.28
N TRP A 185 16.60 -8.52 17.40
CA TRP A 185 15.39 -7.74 17.61
C TRP A 185 14.18 -8.65 17.51
N THR A 186 13.38 -8.72 18.56
CA THR A 186 12.14 -9.51 18.57
C THR A 186 10.91 -8.62 18.67
N TYR A 187 10.08 -8.63 17.65
CA TYR A 187 8.81 -7.93 17.58
C TYR A 187 7.68 -8.91 17.89
N GLU A 188 6.77 -8.53 18.78
CA GLU A 188 5.56 -9.30 19.08
C GLU A 188 4.33 -8.40 19.08
N THR A 189 3.40 -8.67 18.17
CA THR A 189 2.18 -7.88 18.02
C THR A 189 0.99 -8.75 17.61
N ARG A 190 -0.21 -8.19 17.71
CA ARG A 190 -1.48 -8.86 17.44
C ARG A 190 -2.42 -7.92 16.71
N ASN A 191 -3.10 -8.41 15.69
CA ASN A 191 -4.20 -7.74 15.03
C ASN A 191 -5.51 -8.44 15.48
N LYS A 192 -6.37 -7.71 16.18
CA LYS A 192 -7.64 -8.25 16.69
C LYS A 192 -8.69 -8.44 15.60
N GLU A 193 -8.70 -7.57 14.60
CA GLU A 193 -9.65 -7.58 13.50
C GLU A 193 -9.41 -8.80 12.61
N GLU A 194 -8.14 -9.05 12.27
CA GLU A 194 -7.72 -10.20 11.46
C GLU A 194 -7.49 -11.47 12.30
N ARG A 195 -7.67 -11.40 13.63
CA ARG A 195 -7.36 -12.47 14.61
C ARG A 195 -5.97 -13.09 14.40
N ALA A 196 -5.00 -12.24 14.09
CA ALA A 196 -3.64 -12.64 13.77
C ALA A 196 -2.67 -12.30 14.90
N ASN A 197 -1.73 -13.19 15.17
CA ASN A 197 -0.60 -12.94 16.05
C ASN A 197 0.71 -13.20 15.30
N ILE A 198 1.65 -12.29 15.45
CA ILE A 198 2.95 -12.37 14.77
C ILE A 198 4.07 -12.18 15.79
N ARG A 199 5.09 -13.03 15.68
CA ARG A 199 6.40 -12.86 16.29
C ARG A 199 7.43 -12.82 15.18
N ILE A 200 8.25 -11.78 15.15
CA ILE A 200 9.36 -11.63 14.21
C ILE A 200 10.64 -11.58 15.02
N THR A 201 11.64 -12.36 14.61
CA THR A 201 13.00 -12.29 15.15
C THR A 201 13.95 -11.96 14.01
N ILE A 202 14.59 -10.80 14.10
CA ILE A 202 15.68 -10.39 13.21
C ILE A 202 16.99 -10.60 13.95
N ARG A 203 17.97 -11.26 13.31
CA ARG A 203 19.31 -11.47 13.90
C ARG A 203 20.38 -10.88 12.99
N GLN A 204 21.41 -10.27 13.57
CA GLN A 204 22.61 -9.89 12.84
C GLN A 204 23.45 -11.13 12.51
N GLN A 205 22.99 -11.88 11.53
CA GLN A 205 23.60 -13.10 11.02
C GLN A 205 23.52 -13.05 9.50
N GLU A 206 24.64 -13.35 8.83
CA GLU A 206 24.66 -13.39 7.37
C GLU A 206 23.60 -14.37 6.84
N CYS A 207 22.87 -13.90 5.84
CA CYS A 207 21.83 -14.65 5.15
C CYS A 207 22.10 -14.57 3.65
N SER A 208 21.96 -15.70 2.95
CA SER A 208 22.14 -15.76 1.50
C SER A 208 20.80 -16.11 0.88
N ASP A 209 20.34 -15.29 -0.07
CA ASP A 209 19.22 -15.66 -0.93
C ASP A 209 19.74 -16.57 -2.04
N THR A 210 19.34 -17.84 -1.99
CA THR A 210 19.81 -18.90 -2.90
C THR A 210 19.41 -18.69 -4.35
N MET A 211 18.42 -17.83 -4.62
CA MET A 211 17.99 -17.55 -5.99
C MET A 211 18.78 -16.41 -6.65
N THR A 212 19.32 -15.49 -5.86
CA THR A 212 19.98 -14.26 -6.37
C THR A 212 21.46 -14.18 -6.03
N ASP A 213 21.99 -15.14 -5.27
CA ASP A 213 23.34 -15.13 -4.67
C ASP A 213 23.66 -13.85 -3.88
N THR A 214 22.62 -13.10 -3.49
CA THR A 214 22.78 -11.86 -2.74
C THR A 214 22.97 -12.18 -1.26
N LYS A 215 24.02 -11.62 -0.67
CA LYS A 215 24.30 -11.72 0.77
C LYS A 215 23.71 -10.53 1.51
N TYR A 216 23.00 -10.84 2.59
CA TYR A 216 22.37 -9.90 3.50
C TYR A 216 23.03 -9.99 4.88
N LYS A 217 23.09 -8.87 5.59
CA LYS A 217 23.69 -8.80 6.93
C LYS A 217 22.80 -9.40 8.03
N PHE A 218 21.52 -9.61 7.75
CA PHE A 218 20.54 -10.03 8.72
C PHE A 218 19.73 -11.21 8.20
N SER A 219 19.33 -12.09 9.13
CA SER A 219 18.36 -13.15 8.91
C SER A 219 17.05 -12.80 9.62
N ALA A 220 15.94 -13.31 9.09
CA ALA A 220 14.60 -13.12 9.63
C ALA A 220 13.92 -14.46 9.85
N GLU A 221 13.30 -14.61 11.03
CA GLU A 221 12.36 -15.69 11.32
C GLU A 221 11.03 -15.09 11.73
N ILE A 222 9.95 -15.56 11.12
CA ILE A 222 8.58 -15.10 11.41
C ILE A 222 7.77 -16.29 11.87
N LEU A 223 7.00 -16.12 12.94
CA LEU A 223 5.96 -17.04 13.37
C LEU A 223 4.64 -16.27 13.36
N ILE A 224 3.78 -16.58 12.40
CA ILE A 224 2.44 -15.97 12.28
C ILE A 224 1.38 -17.07 12.29
N ASN A 225 0.43 -16.97 13.23
CA ASN A 225 -0.67 -17.94 13.41
C ASN A 225 -0.18 -19.40 13.45
N GLY A 226 0.98 -19.65 14.04
CA GLY A 226 1.60 -20.98 14.15
C GLY A 226 2.41 -21.44 12.93
N LYS A 227 2.40 -20.71 11.81
CA LYS A 227 3.23 -21.01 10.62
C LYS A 227 4.56 -20.25 10.70
N SER A 228 5.66 -20.96 10.46
CA SER A 228 7.01 -20.38 10.47
C SER A 228 7.48 -20.04 9.06
N TYR A 229 8.21 -18.94 8.95
CA TYR A 229 8.86 -18.44 7.74
C TYR A 229 10.29 -18.07 8.05
N LYS A 230 11.19 -18.27 7.09
CA LYS A 230 12.61 -17.91 7.18
C LYS A 230 13.04 -17.16 5.93
N GLY A 231 13.91 -16.18 6.10
CA GLY A 231 14.34 -15.31 5.02
C GLY A 231 15.47 -14.38 5.42
N CYS A 232 15.81 -13.46 4.52
CA CYS A 232 16.86 -12.48 4.74
C CYS A 232 16.25 -11.11 5.02
N ALA A 233 16.97 -10.28 5.79
CA ALA A 233 16.52 -8.95 6.16
C ALA A 233 17.52 -7.85 5.76
N ILE A 234 16.95 -6.68 5.51
CA ILE A 234 17.60 -5.46 5.08
C ILE A 234 17.18 -4.39 6.09
N SER A 235 18.13 -3.77 6.78
CA SER A 235 17.84 -2.58 7.57
C SER A 235 17.91 -1.33 6.70
N TRP A 236 17.26 -0.23 7.13
CA TRP A 236 17.54 1.07 6.53
C TRP A 236 19.02 1.43 6.74
N LYS A 237 19.57 2.21 5.80
CA LYS A 237 20.98 2.61 5.80
C LYS A 237 21.26 3.74 6.78
#